data_AF-A0AAD4XQ80-F1
#
_entry.id   AF-A0AAD4XQ80-F1
#
_cell.length_a   1.000
_cell.length_b   1.000
_cell.length_c   1.000
_cell.angle_alpha   90.00
_cell.angle_beta   90.00
_cell.angle_gamma   90.00
#
_symmetry.space_group_name_H-M   'P 1'
#
loop_
_entity.id
_entity.type
_entity.pdbx_description
1 polymer ?
#
loop_
_entity_poly.entity_id
_entity_poly.type
_entity_poly.pdbx_seq_one_letter_code
_entity_poly.pdbx_strand_id
1 'polypeptide(L)'
;MTNTIELWKKILCCGLKRSSSRVDRVAQGYVRVYVGKQEFPCKFEVEANYLNHPLFENLLELSSEEFGYSYDGALRIACEIDLFKYLLDLLKSRNPAAHYMDLQDLMSKFNDR
;
A
#
# COMPACT_ATOMS: atom_id res chain seq x y z
N MET A 1 5.96 -27.48 10.81
CA MET A 1 6.87 -27.48 9.64
C MET A 1 6.35 -26.42 8.68
N THR A 2 6.86 -25.18 8.77
CA THR A 2 6.40 -24.08 7.90
C THR A 2 6.91 -24.32 6.48
N ASN A 3 6.00 -24.38 5.53
CA ASN A 3 6.28 -24.73 4.14
C ASN A 3 7.22 -23.70 3.52
N THR A 4 8.26 -24.16 2.83
CA THR A 4 9.32 -23.33 2.24
C THR A 4 8.77 -22.27 1.27
N ILE A 5 7.58 -22.48 0.72
CA ILE A 5 6.88 -21.54 -0.18
C ILE A 5 6.49 -20.23 0.51
N GLU A 6 6.11 -20.26 1.80
CA GLU A 6 5.69 -19.07 2.56
C GLU A 6 6.88 -18.14 2.87
N LEU A 7 8.04 -18.74 3.14
CA LEU A 7 9.29 -18.02 3.40
C LEU A 7 9.78 -17.25 2.17
N TRP A 8 9.61 -17.79 0.97
CA TRP A 8 10.09 -17.16 -0.25
C TRP A 8 9.19 -15.99 -0.68
N LYS A 9 7.86 -16.09 -0.43
CA LYS A 9 6.94 -14.95 -0.57
C LYS A 9 7.33 -13.77 0.34
N LYS A 10 7.76 -14.08 1.57
CA LYS A 10 8.23 -13.08 2.56
C LYS A 10 9.52 -12.35 2.12
N ILE A 11 10.44 -13.06 1.47
CA ILE A 11 11.71 -12.48 0.96
C ILE A 11 11.45 -11.59 -0.27
N LEU A 12 10.54 -11.99 -1.16
CA LEU A 12 10.22 -11.22 -2.37
C LEU A 12 9.51 -9.89 -2.07
N CYS A 13 8.59 -9.91 -1.10
CA CYS A 13 7.78 -8.75 -0.70
C CYS A 13 8.59 -7.69 0.08
N CYS A 14 9.60 -8.12 0.83
CA CYS A 14 10.44 -7.27 1.67
C CYS A 14 11.90 -7.58 1.38
N GLY A 15 12.43 -7.05 0.26
CA GLY A 15 13.86 -7.17 -0.05
C GLY A 15 14.72 -6.90 1.18
N LEU A 16 15.71 -7.75 1.44
CA LEU A 16 16.50 -7.83 2.67
C LEU A 16 17.15 -6.47 3.05
N LYS A 17 16.41 -5.56 3.68
CA LYS A 17 16.99 -4.35 4.28
C LYS A 17 17.53 -4.73 5.64
N ARG A 18 18.86 -4.90 5.68
CA ARG A 18 19.69 -5.14 6.87
C ARG A 18 19.21 -4.24 8.02
N SER A 19 18.82 -4.83 9.14
CA SER A 19 18.48 -4.09 10.36
C SER A 19 19.71 -3.35 10.88
N SER A 20 19.86 -2.09 10.50
CA SER A 20 20.69 -1.14 11.24
C SER A 20 19.83 -0.57 12.34
N SER A 21 20.32 -0.59 13.58
CA SER A 21 19.68 -0.12 14.83
C SER A 21 19.39 1.39 14.86
N ARG A 22 19.14 2.02 13.72
CA ARG A 22 18.61 3.37 13.64
C ARG A 22 17.11 3.25 13.83
N VAL A 23 16.55 4.02 14.77
CA VAL A 23 15.10 4.26 14.86
C VAL A 23 14.61 4.43 13.43
N ASP A 24 13.72 3.52 13.00
CA ASP A 24 13.21 3.39 11.64
C ASP A 24 12.26 4.57 11.34
N ARG A 25 12.86 5.77 11.29
CA ARG A 25 12.18 7.06 11.18
C ARG A 25 11.75 7.24 9.74
N VAL A 26 10.43 7.35 9.56
CA VAL A 26 9.82 7.76 8.30
C VAL A 26 10.25 9.21 8.01
N ALA A 27 10.58 9.51 6.77
CA ALA A 27 10.93 10.86 6.34
C ALA A 27 9.74 11.82 6.57
N GLN A 28 10.04 13.09 6.86
CA GLN A 28 8.98 14.10 7.01
C GLN A 28 8.16 14.20 5.70
N GLY A 29 6.84 14.26 5.82
CA GLY A 29 5.93 14.28 4.68
C GLY A 29 5.62 12.90 4.09
N TYR A 30 6.12 11.82 4.70
CA TYR A 30 5.79 10.44 4.33
C TYR A 30 5.06 9.73 5.48
N VAL A 31 4.27 8.73 5.12
CA VAL A 31 3.61 7.82 6.06
C VAL A 31 3.96 6.37 5.71
N ARG A 32 3.98 5.52 6.74
CA ARG A 32 4.15 4.08 6.57
C ARG A 32 2.82 3.39 6.43
N VAL A 33 2.68 2.57 5.39
CA VAL A 33 1.48 1.78 5.12
C VAL A 33 1.83 0.30 4.93
N TYR A 34 0.98 -0.58 5.44
CA TYR A 34 1.02 -2.02 5.24
C TYR A 34 -0.09 -2.42 4.27
N VAL A 35 0.28 -2.99 3.13
CA VAL A 35 -0.65 -3.28 2.03
C VAL A 35 -0.73 -4.76 1.79
N GLY A 36 -1.95 -5.29 1.73
CA GLY A 36 -2.22 -6.68 1.43
C GLY A 36 -3.32 -7.25 2.32
N LYS A 37 -4.19 -8.06 1.71
CA LYS A 37 -5.27 -8.78 2.40
C LYS A 37 -4.82 -10.07 3.10
N GLN A 38 -3.56 -10.47 2.93
CA GLN A 38 -3.01 -11.72 3.45
C GLN A 38 -2.19 -11.49 4.73
N GLU A 39 -1.81 -12.58 5.39
CA GLU A 39 -0.99 -12.57 6.61
C GLU A 39 0.40 -11.90 6.43
N PHE A 40 0.85 -11.71 5.18
CA PHE A 40 2.13 -11.11 4.83
C PHE A 40 1.96 -9.79 4.05
N PRO A 41 1.59 -8.68 4.72
CA PRO A 41 1.46 -7.39 4.06
C PRO A 41 2.82 -6.77 3.71
N CYS A 42 2.87 -6.07 2.58
CA CYS A 42 4.03 -5.30 2.13
C CYS A 42 4.08 -3.93 2.81
N LYS A 43 5.27 -3.51 3.24
CA LYS A 43 5.49 -2.19 3.81
C LYS A 43 5.89 -1.19 2.73
N PHE A 44 5.17 -0.06 2.67
CA PHE A 44 5.48 1.06 1.79
C PHE A 44 5.66 2.35 2.59
N GLU A 45 6.48 3.26 2.07
CA GLU A 45 6.53 4.66 2.50
C GLU A 45 5.93 5.49 1.37
N VAL A 46 4.85 6.20 1.67
CA VAL A 46 4.07 6.96 0.69
C VAL A 46 4.00 8.41 1.11
N GLU A 47 3.95 9.34 0.16
CA GLU A 47 3.79 10.76 0.48
C GLU A 47 2.44 10.96 1.17
N ALA A 48 2.44 11.70 2.28
CA ALA A 48 1.24 11.98 3.06
C ALA A 48 0.17 12.71 2.23
N ASN A 49 0.59 13.48 1.22
CA ASN A 49 -0.32 14.18 0.32
C ASN A 49 -1.21 13.23 -0.51
N TYR A 50 -0.77 11.98 -0.75
CA TYR A 50 -1.58 11.00 -1.47
C TYR A 50 -2.78 10.52 -0.65
N LEU A 51 -2.75 10.65 0.68
CA LEU A 51 -3.84 10.21 1.54
C LEU A 51 -5.13 11.01 1.34
N ASN A 52 -5.02 12.24 0.85
CA ASN A 52 -6.17 13.12 0.56
C ASN A 52 -6.69 12.94 -0.88
N HIS A 53 -6.16 11.98 -1.64
CA HIS A 53 -6.65 11.72 -2.99
C HIS A 53 -7.89 10.81 -2.92
N PRO A 54 -8.97 11.07 -3.68
CA PRO A 54 -10.22 10.29 -3.58
C PRO A 54 -10.01 8.76 -3.74
N LEU A 55 -9.15 8.35 -4.66
CA LEU A 55 -8.78 6.93 -4.81
C LEU A 55 -8.16 6.33 -3.53
N PHE A 56 -7.36 7.11 -2.81
CA PHE A 56 -6.73 6.66 -1.57
C PHE A 56 -7.75 6.67 -0.41
N GLU A 57 -8.63 7.67 -0.35
CA GLU A 57 -9.72 7.72 0.62
C GLU A 57 -10.64 6.51 0.49
N ASN A 58 -11.06 6.16 -0.72
CA ASN A 58 -11.90 4.99 -0.94
C ASN A 58 -11.20 3.68 -0.55
N LEU A 59 -9.87 3.57 -0.79
CA LEU A 59 -9.09 2.42 -0.29
C LEU A 59 -9.03 2.39 1.23
N LEU A 60 -8.90 3.53 1.90
CA LEU A 60 -8.88 3.63 3.36
C LEU A 60 -10.24 3.27 3.96
N GLU A 61 -11.34 3.67 3.34
CA GLU A 61 -12.70 3.29 3.74
C GLU A 61 -12.88 1.78 3.70
N LEU A 62 -12.59 1.14 2.56
CA LEU A 62 -12.59 -0.33 2.42
C LEU A 62 -11.70 -1.02 3.47
N SER A 63 -10.54 -0.43 3.77
CA SER A 63 -9.61 -0.98 4.75
C SER A 63 -10.10 -0.83 6.18
N SER A 64 -10.83 0.23 6.48
CA SER A 64 -11.43 0.47 7.79
C SER A 64 -12.57 -0.51 8.08
N GLU A 65 -13.31 -0.93 7.05
CA GLU A 65 -14.32 -1.99 7.17
C GLU A 65 -13.67 -3.35 7.43
N GLU A 66 -12.54 -3.66 6.77
CA GLU A 66 -11.86 -4.95 6.88
C GLU A 66 -11.04 -5.08 8.18
N PHE A 67 -10.33 -4.03 8.60
CA PHE A 67 -9.39 -4.07 9.74
C PHE A 67 -9.83 -3.25 10.96
N GLY A 68 -10.88 -2.44 10.85
CA GLY A 68 -11.25 -1.46 11.86
C GLY A 68 -10.27 -0.29 11.97
N TYR A 69 -10.46 0.54 13.00
CA TYR A 69 -9.62 1.72 13.29
C TYR A 69 -8.49 1.45 14.31
N SER A 70 -8.19 0.18 14.63
CA SER A 70 -7.12 -0.14 15.57
C SER A 70 -5.79 -0.26 14.83
N TYR A 71 -4.89 0.71 15.03
CA TYR A 71 -3.59 0.76 14.36
C TYR A 71 -2.43 0.87 15.36
N ASP A 72 -1.50 -0.09 15.32
CA ASP A 72 -0.20 -0.05 16.02
C ASP A 72 0.79 0.91 15.32
N GLY A 73 0.37 2.16 15.11
CA GLY A 73 1.22 3.22 14.55
C GLY A 73 1.47 3.15 13.03
N ALA A 74 0.73 2.34 12.28
CA ALA A 74 0.79 2.32 10.81
C ALA A 74 -0.58 2.01 10.19
N LEU A 75 -0.83 2.57 9.01
CA LEU A 75 -2.07 2.33 8.26
C LEU A 75 -2.03 0.95 7.60
N ARG A 76 -3.14 0.20 7.68
CA ARG A 76 -3.35 -1.04 6.93
C ARG A 76 -4.24 -0.74 5.73
N ILE A 77 -3.85 -1.20 4.54
CA ILE A 77 -4.59 -1.05 3.30
C ILE A 77 -4.98 -2.42 2.76
N ALA A 78 -6.28 -2.67 2.70
CA ALA A 78 -6.95 -3.87 2.23
C ALA A 78 -7.04 -3.92 0.70
N CYS A 79 -5.89 -3.96 0.01
CA CYS A 79 -5.88 -4.12 -1.43
C CYS A 79 -4.76 -5.03 -1.91
N GLU A 80 -4.84 -5.43 -3.19
CA GLU A 80 -3.78 -6.17 -3.83
C GLU A 80 -2.52 -5.30 -3.94
N ILE A 81 -1.37 -5.90 -3.66
CA ILE A 81 -0.08 -5.20 -3.64
C ILE A 81 0.22 -4.55 -5.00
N ASP A 82 -0.09 -5.24 -6.11
CA ASP A 82 0.19 -4.73 -7.45
C ASP A 82 -0.78 -3.64 -7.89
N LEU A 83 -2.06 -3.72 -7.47
CA LEU A 83 -3.01 -2.62 -7.62
C LEU A 83 -2.53 -1.36 -6.88
N PHE A 84 -2.00 -1.52 -5.66
CA PHE A 84 -1.47 -0.40 -4.88
C PHE A 84 -0.24 0.24 -5.53
N LYS A 85 0.71 -0.57 -6.03
CA LYS A 85 1.87 -0.05 -6.78
C LYS A 85 1.40 0.74 -8.00
N TYR A 86 0.43 0.23 -8.73
CA TYR A 86 -0.12 0.96 -9.86
C TYR A 86 -0.73 2.30 -9.46
N LEU A 87 -1.52 2.33 -8.39
CA LEU A 87 -2.08 3.58 -7.87
C LEU A 87 -0.96 4.58 -7.54
N LEU A 88 0.11 4.14 -6.86
CA LEU A 88 1.25 5.01 -6.57
C LEU A 88 1.92 5.55 -7.83
N ASP A 89 2.10 4.71 -8.85
CA ASP A 89 2.69 5.14 -10.12
C ASP A 89 1.79 6.15 -10.85
N LEU A 90 0.48 5.94 -10.81
CA LEU A 90 -0.51 6.86 -11.35
C LEU A 90 -0.45 8.23 -10.64
N LEU A 91 -0.44 8.25 -9.31
CA LEU A 91 -0.37 9.49 -8.53
C LEU A 91 0.95 10.23 -8.72
N LYS A 92 2.08 9.50 -8.82
CA LYS A 92 3.39 10.07 -9.12
C LYS A 92 3.48 10.69 -10.50
N SER A 93 2.77 10.13 -11.49
CA SER A 93 2.83 10.59 -12.88
C SER A 93 2.25 12.00 -13.10
N ARG A 94 1.69 12.65 -12.06
CA ARG A 94 0.99 13.96 -12.14
C ARG A 94 -0.06 14.00 -13.25
N ASN A 95 -0.60 12.85 -13.63
CA ASN A 95 -1.61 12.76 -14.66
C ASN A 95 -2.92 13.40 -14.13
N PRO A 96 -3.41 14.49 -14.73
CA PRO A 96 -4.62 15.17 -14.26
C PRO A 96 -5.86 14.26 -14.35
N ALA A 97 -5.83 13.22 -15.19
CA ALA A 97 -6.91 12.24 -15.25
C ALA A 97 -7.06 11.44 -13.94
N ALA A 98 -5.99 11.29 -13.15
CA ALA A 98 -6.06 10.57 -11.87
C ALA A 98 -7.06 11.23 -10.91
N HIS A 99 -7.22 12.56 -10.98
CA HIS A 99 -8.15 13.32 -10.15
C HIS A 99 -9.63 13.06 -10.46
N TYR A 100 -9.96 12.49 -11.62
CA TYR A 100 -11.32 12.16 -12.05
C TYR A 100 -11.58 10.65 -12.10
N MET A 101 -10.57 9.81 -11.81
CA MET A 101 -10.76 8.36 -11.75
C MET A 101 -11.44 7.97 -10.46
N ASP A 102 -12.43 7.09 -10.55
CA ASP A 102 -12.96 6.38 -9.40
C ASP A 102 -12.28 5.02 -9.20
N LEU A 103 -12.67 4.28 -8.15
CA LEU A 103 -12.09 2.96 -7.89
C LEU A 103 -12.40 1.94 -8.98
N GLN A 104 -13.56 2.03 -9.65
CA GLN A 104 -13.93 1.10 -10.71
C GLN A 104 -13.07 1.33 -11.94
N ASP A 105 -12.84 2.59 -12.32
CA ASP A 105 -11.92 2.97 -13.38
C ASP A 105 -10.50 2.46 -13.12
N LEU A 106 -10.04 2.61 -11.86
CA LEU A 106 -8.73 2.12 -11.43
C LEU A 106 -8.63 0.60 -11.61
N MET A 107 -9.65 -0.14 -11.16
CA MET A 107 -9.69 -1.61 -11.27
C MET A 107 -9.75 -2.07 -12.73
N SER A 108 -10.53 -1.41 -13.58
CA SER A 108 -10.57 -1.71 -15.03
C SER A 108 -9.20 -1.51 -15.67
N LYS A 109 -8.58 -0.34 -15.46
CA LYS A 109 -7.24 -0.03 -16.01
C LYS A 109 -6.12 -0.93 -15.47
N PHE A 110 -6.33 -1.52 -14.30
CA PHE A 110 -5.43 -2.51 -13.76
C PHE A 110 -5.57 -3.86 -14.48
N ASN A 111 -6.80 -4.28 -14.73
CA ASN A 111 -7.10 -5.57 -15.36
C ASN A 111 -6.84 -5.58 -16.87
N ASP A 112 -6.81 -4.42 -17.54
CA ASP A 112 -6.54 -4.27 -18.98
C ASP A 112 -5.04 -4.22 -19.33
N ARG A 113 -4.14 -4.40 -18.36
CA ARG A 113 -2.67 -4.42 -18.55
C ARG A 113 -2.09 -5.82 -18.64
#